data_AF-A0A0P7YGM1-F1
#
_entry.id   AF-A0A0P7YGM1-F1
#
_cell.length_a   1.000
_cell.length_b   1.000
_cell.length_c   1.000
_cell.angle_alpha   90.00
_cell.angle_beta   90.00
_cell.angle_gamma   90.00
#
_symmetry.space_group_name_H-M   'P 1'
#
loop_
_entity.id
_entity.type
_entity.pdbx_description
1 polymer ?
#
loop_
_entity_poly.entity_id
_entity_poly.type
_entity_poly.pdbx_seq_one_letter_code
_entity_poly.pdbx_strand_id
1 'polypeptide(L)'
;MIFDFGQYWMHRAMHNWHPLWLTHAPHHHVTQLNAMKGYIGNPIELFLISLSVIAFLDVDLPALFAAFSSLGVIATYAHANVRADPPIWYGFFFTTIRNHSLHHTALSYEDTRCNYGNSVILWDRLFGTYREGESAIVGQDDRRRLSIKEQFLFPFRPPAAGQTETSGQ
;
A
#
# COMPACT_ATOMS: atom_id res chain seq x y z
N MET A 1 6.92 11.10 10.96
CA MET A 1 7.04 9.86 11.77
C MET A 1 5.73 9.49 12.44
N ILE A 2 5.14 10.32 13.31
CA ILE A 2 3.84 10.02 13.94
C ILE A 2 2.72 9.84 12.90
N PHE A 3 2.75 10.62 11.83
CA PHE A 3 1.80 10.48 10.72
C PHE A 3 1.81 9.04 10.16
N ASP A 4 2.99 8.61 9.72
CA ASP A 4 3.26 7.28 9.16
C ASP A 4 2.97 6.15 10.16
N PHE A 5 3.16 6.39 11.47
CA PHE A 5 2.78 5.42 12.50
C PHE A 5 1.28 5.12 12.52
N GLY A 6 0.44 6.15 12.40
CA GLY A 6 -1.01 5.95 12.26
C GLY A 6 -1.36 5.22 10.96
N GLN A 7 -0.71 5.59 9.85
CA GLN A 7 -0.90 4.90 8.57
C GLN A 7 -0.49 3.43 8.65
N TYR A 8 0.64 3.10 9.30
CA TYR A 8 1.12 1.74 9.50
C TYR A 8 0.06 0.84 10.15
N TRP A 9 -0.60 1.31 11.21
CA TRP A 9 -1.65 0.53 11.89
C TRP A 9 -2.91 0.38 11.04
N MET A 10 -3.34 1.45 10.36
CA MET A 10 -4.49 1.37 9.46
C MET A 10 -4.21 0.40 8.29
N HIS A 11 -3.03 0.50 7.69
CA HIS A 11 -2.59 -0.36 6.61
C HIS A 11 -2.50 -1.82 7.05
N ARG A 12 -1.88 -2.07 8.22
CA ARG A 12 -1.88 -3.39 8.84
C ARG A 12 -3.31 -3.91 9.06
N ALA A 13 -4.23 -3.08 9.56
CA ALA A 13 -5.62 -3.47 9.76
C ALA A 13 -6.32 -3.82 8.43
N MET A 14 -6.07 -3.06 7.36
CA MET A 14 -6.55 -3.35 6.00
C MET A 14 -6.09 -4.72 5.49
N HIS A 15 -4.88 -5.15 5.84
CA HIS A 15 -4.39 -6.49 5.50
C HIS A 15 -4.82 -7.60 6.45
N ASN A 16 -5.41 -7.27 7.60
CA ASN A 16 -5.68 -8.24 8.67
C ASN A 16 -7.16 -8.36 9.06
N TRP A 17 -8.03 -7.48 8.55
CA TRP A 17 -9.46 -7.49 8.82
C TRP A 17 -10.25 -7.31 7.53
N HIS A 18 -11.07 -8.32 7.19
CA HIS A 18 -11.72 -8.44 5.88
C HIS A 18 -12.54 -7.20 5.43
N PRO A 19 -13.34 -6.54 6.29
CA PRO A 19 -14.07 -5.33 5.86
C PRO A 19 -13.15 -4.18 5.42
N LEU A 20 -11.99 -4.01 6.05
CA LEU A 20 -11.00 -3.01 5.63
C LEU A 20 -10.20 -3.48 4.42
N TRP A 21 -9.96 -4.79 4.30
CA TRP A 21 -9.36 -5.36 3.09
C TRP A 21 -10.19 -5.02 1.85
N LEU A 22 -11.51 -5.12 1.92
CA LEU A 22 -12.37 -4.85 0.77
C LEU A 22 -12.24 -3.41 0.23
N THR A 23 -11.83 -2.45 1.07
CA THR A 23 -11.56 -1.08 0.60
C THR A 23 -10.17 -0.96 -0.01
N HIS A 24 -9.19 -1.71 0.50
CA HIS A 24 -7.78 -1.63 0.10
C HIS A 24 -7.39 -2.59 -1.04
N ALA A 25 -8.11 -3.69 -1.22
CA ALA A 25 -7.86 -4.68 -2.28
C ALA A 25 -7.74 -4.05 -3.68
N PRO A 26 -8.56 -3.05 -4.09
CA PRO A 26 -8.38 -2.35 -5.36
C PRO A 26 -6.98 -1.78 -5.59
N HIS A 27 -6.33 -1.29 -4.54
CA HIS A 27 -4.95 -0.81 -4.59
C HIS A 27 -3.98 -1.97 -4.91
N HIS A 28 -4.24 -3.16 -4.38
CA HIS A 28 -3.45 -4.36 -4.67
C HIS A 28 -3.71 -4.98 -6.06
N HIS A 29 -4.69 -4.51 -6.84
CA HIS A 29 -4.85 -4.91 -8.25
C HIS A 29 -3.92 -4.16 -9.23
N VAL A 30 -3.02 -3.30 -8.74
CA VAL A 30 -2.03 -2.64 -9.60
C VAL A 30 -1.01 -3.64 -10.14
N THR A 31 -1.06 -3.88 -11.45
CA THR A 31 -0.22 -4.89 -12.14
C THR A 31 1.22 -4.47 -12.37
N GLN A 32 1.51 -3.21 -12.11
CA GLN A 32 2.83 -2.59 -12.12
C GLN A 32 2.79 -1.44 -11.12
N LEU A 33 3.82 -1.37 -10.28
CA LEU A 33 4.07 -0.20 -9.46
C LEU A 33 4.24 1.03 -10.36
N ASN A 34 3.93 2.20 -9.81
CA ASN A 34 4.19 3.48 -10.44
C ASN A 34 4.09 4.54 -9.34
N ALA A 35 5.01 5.50 -9.34
CA ALA A 35 5.05 6.61 -8.37
C ALA A 35 3.67 7.27 -8.16
N MET A 36 2.88 7.43 -9.23
CA MET A 36 1.55 8.05 -9.16
C MET A 36 0.45 7.07 -8.76
N LYS A 37 0.64 5.76 -8.98
CA LYS A 37 -0.35 4.74 -8.59
C LYS A 37 -0.42 4.53 -7.07
N GLY A 38 0.57 5.00 -6.30
CA GLY A 38 0.49 5.04 -4.84
C GLY A 38 -0.66 5.90 -4.30
N TYR A 39 -1.23 6.76 -5.14
CA TYR A 39 -2.37 7.61 -4.80
C TYR A 39 -3.69 7.16 -5.46
N ILE A 40 -3.69 5.98 -6.08
CA ILE A 40 -4.86 5.41 -6.76
C ILE A 40 -5.37 4.25 -5.92
N GLY A 41 -6.61 4.37 -5.48
CA GLY A 41 -7.26 3.42 -4.59
C GLY A 41 -8.75 3.69 -4.47
N ASN A 42 -9.43 2.92 -3.61
CA ASN A 42 -10.83 3.19 -3.30
C ASN A 42 -10.93 4.49 -2.47
N PRO A 43 -11.91 5.38 -2.68
CA PRO A 43 -12.03 6.60 -1.88
C PRO A 43 -12.14 6.37 -0.37
N ILE A 44 -12.77 5.26 0.06
CA ILE A 44 -12.89 4.90 1.48
C ILE A 44 -11.51 4.55 2.04
N GLU A 45 -10.72 3.78 1.30
CA GLU A 45 -9.34 3.48 1.67
C GLU A 45 -8.50 4.75 1.78
N LEU A 46 -8.53 5.62 0.75
CA LEU A 46 -7.77 6.88 0.75
C LEU A 46 -8.16 7.79 1.93
N PHE A 47 -9.44 7.82 2.29
CA PHE A 47 -9.90 8.51 3.49
C PHE A 47 -9.35 7.85 4.76
N LEU A 48 -9.54 6.54 4.94
CA LEU A 48 -9.13 5.82 6.15
C LEU A 48 -7.61 5.86 6.37
N ILE A 49 -6.81 5.68 5.32
CA ILE A 49 -5.35 5.72 5.40
C ILE A 49 -4.83 7.14 5.68
N SER A 50 -5.62 8.18 5.39
CA SER A 50 -5.31 9.56 5.76
C SER A 50 -5.59 9.86 7.24
N LEU A 51 -6.43 9.06 7.91
CA LEU A 51 -6.72 9.18 9.33
C LEU A 51 -5.55 8.65 10.15
N SER A 52 -4.57 9.52 10.37
CA SER A 52 -3.51 9.28 11.35
C SER A 52 -3.94 9.76 12.73
N VAL A 53 -3.27 9.28 13.78
CA VAL A 53 -3.44 9.77 15.16
C VAL A 53 -3.23 11.29 15.27
N ILE A 54 -2.55 11.88 14.29
CA ILE A 54 -2.38 13.33 14.15
C ILE A 54 -3.72 14.08 14.00
N ALA A 55 -4.77 13.46 13.45
CA ALA A 55 -6.08 14.09 13.34
C ALA A 55 -6.69 14.47 14.73
N PHE A 56 -6.17 13.89 15.81
CA PHE A 56 -6.56 14.19 17.19
C PHE A 56 -5.59 15.13 17.92
N LEU A 57 -4.56 15.62 17.23
CA LEU A 57 -3.53 16.48 17.78
C LEU A 57 -3.66 17.88 17.16
N ASP A 58 -3.52 18.92 17.99
CA ASP A 58 -3.44 20.31 17.53
C ASP A 58 -2.03 20.59 17.00
N VAL A 59 -1.79 20.19 15.74
CA VAL A 59 -0.48 20.31 15.08
C VAL A 59 -0.50 21.49 14.12
N ASP A 60 0.52 22.33 14.22
CA ASP A 60 0.73 23.46 13.32
C ASP A 60 0.70 23.05 11.84
N LEU A 61 -0.03 23.82 11.02
CA LEU A 61 -0.20 23.54 9.59
C LEU A 61 1.13 23.42 8.82
N PRO A 62 2.17 24.25 9.07
CA PRO A 62 3.48 24.05 8.46
C PRO A 62 4.15 22.72 8.83
N ALA A 63 3.98 22.25 10.06
CA ALA A 63 4.53 20.97 10.51
C ALA A 63 3.81 19.79 9.85
N LEU A 64 2.49 19.87 9.70
CA LEU A 64 1.71 18.92 8.92
C LEU A 64 2.20 18.88 7.47
N PHE A 65 2.31 20.04 6.83
CA PHE A 65 2.77 20.13 5.45
C PHE A 65 4.16 19.49 5.27
N ALA A 66 5.12 19.85 6.13
CA ALA A 66 6.46 19.28 6.10
C ALA A 66 6.45 17.75 6.28
N ALA A 67 5.62 17.22 7.19
CA ALA A 67 5.49 15.78 7.40
C ALA A 67 4.88 15.07 6.17
N PHE A 68 3.78 15.59 5.62
CA PHE A 68 3.13 15.03 4.44
C PHE A 68 4.04 15.06 3.22
N SER A 69 4.74 16.17 2.97
CA SER A 69 5.65 16.28 1.82
C SER A 69 6.86 15.36 1.96
N SER A 70 7.51 15.33 3.12
CA SER A 70 8.71 14.50 3.31
C SER A 70 8.41 13.00 3.24
N LEU A 71 7.36 12.54 3.94
CA LEU A 71 6.93 11.15 3.90
C LEU A 71 6.35 10.77 2.53
N GLY A 72 5.59 11.68 1.92
CA GLY A 72 5.03 11.48 0.59
C GLY A 72 6.08 11.23 -0.49
N VAL A 73 7.23 11.91 -0.43
CA VAL A 73 8.35 11.67 -1.35
C VAL A 73 8.91 10.25 -1.20
N ILE A 74 9.04 9.76 0.04
CA ILE A 74 9.54 8.41 0.31
C ILE A 74 8.54 7.35 -0.16
N ALA A 75 7.25 7.52 0.16
CA ALA A 75 6.19 6.65 -0.31
C ALA A 75 6.11 6.61 -1.86
N THR A 76 6.25 7.77 -2.50
CA THR A 76 6.31 7.90 -3.97
C THR A 76 7.51 7.14 -4.54
N TYR A 77 8.68 7.26 -3.90
CA TYR A 77 9.87 6.50 -4.27
C TYR A 77 9.66 4.99 -4.12
N ALA A 78 9.04 4.53 -3.02
CA ALA A 78 8.76 3.11 -2.79
C ALA A 78 7.82 2.50 -3.85
N HIS A 79 6.95 3.30 -4.47
CA HIS A 79 6.10 2.89 -5.59
C HIS A 79 6.75 3.07 -6.97
N ALA A 80 7.99 3.54 -7.06
CA ALA A 80 8.65 3.72 -8.35
C ALA A 80 8.91 2.36 -9.02
N ASN A 81 8.67 2.27 -10.32
CA ASN A 81 8.90 1.05 -11.10
C ASN A 81 10.30 1.03 -11.71
N VAL A 82 11.30 1.24 -10.86
CA VAL A 82 12.71 1.29 -11.25
C VAL A 82 13.53 0.42 -10.32
N ARG A 83 14.64 -0.11 -10.81
CA ARG A 83 15.61 -0.76 -9.93
C ARG A 83 16.38 0.30 -9.16
N ALA A 84 16.48 0.14 -7.86
CA ALA A 84 17.27 1.01 -7.00
C ALA A 84 17.89 0.18 -5.86
N ASP A 85 19.12 0.53 -5.50
CA ASP A 85 19.86 -0.06 -4.39
C ASP A 85 20.33 1.06 -3.45
N PRO A 86 19.43 1.56 -2.58
CA PRO A 86 19.78 2.65 -1.67
C PRO A 86 20.74 2.16 -0.58
N PRO A 87 21.47 3.07 0.09
CA PRO A 87 22.36 2.70 1.19
C PRO A 87 21.65 1.88 2.27
N ILE A 88 22.37 0.98 2.94
CA ILE A 88 21.82 0.08 3.98
C ILE A 88 21.06 0.85 5.06
N TRP A 89 21.58 2.00 5.49
CA TRP A 89 20.92 2.83 6.50
C TRP A 89 19.53 3.30 6.02
N TYR A 90 19.37 3.60 4.74
CA TYR A 90 18.08 4.00 4.19
C TYR A 90 17.09 2.84 4.28
N GLY A 91 17.45 1.65 3.79
CA GLY A 91 16.58 0.46 3.87
C GLY A 91 16.32 -0.05 5.29
N PHE A 92 17.07 0.44 6.28
CA PHE A 92 16.79 0.18 7.68
C PHE A 92 15.64 1.06 8.22
N PHE A 93 15.62 2.35 7.88
CA PHE A 93 14.66 3.33 8.40
C PHE A 93 13.46 3.60 7.49
N PHE A 94 13.68 3.63 6.18
CA PHE A 94 12.73 4.06 5.16
C PHE A 94 12.37 2.95 4.19
N THR A 95 11.13 2.99 3.72
CA THR A 95 10.58 1.99 2.80
C THR A 95 11.25 2.09 1.43
N THR A 96 11.70 0.94 0.92
CA THR A 96 12.31 0.83 -0.41
C THR A 96 11.33 0.22 -1.42
N ILE A 97 11.67 0.35 -2.70
CA ILE A 97 10.96 -0.33 -3.81
C ILE A 97 10.91 -1.85 -3.58
N ARG A 98 11.99 -2.44 -3.03
CA ARG A 98 12.06 -3.87 -2.70
C ARG A 98 11.02 -4.24 -1.64
N ASN A 99 10.94 -3.48 -0.55
CA ASN A 99 9.97 -3.74 0.53
C ASN A 99 8.53 -3.67 0.01
N HIS A 100 8.23 -2.62 -0.74
CA HIS A 100 6.87 -2.31 -1.17
C HIS A 100 6.40 -3.18 -2.34
N SER A 101 7.28 -3.56 -3.26
CA SER A 101 6.96 -4.57 -4.29
C SER A 101 6.66 -5.94 -3.68
N LEU A 102 7.39 -6.35 -2.64
CA LEU A 102 7.11 -7.59 -1.92
C LEU A 102 5.72 -7.54 -1.25
N HIS A 103 5.37 -6.40 -0.67
CA HIS A 103 4.04 -6.15 -0.11
C HIS A 103 2.94 -6.22 -1.19
N HIS A 104 3.20 -5.74 -2.40
CA HIS A 104 2.30 -5.82 -3.57
C HIS A 104 2.36 -7.12 -4.36
N THR A 105 3.05 -8.14 -3.86
CA THR A 105 3.29 -9.38 -4.61
C THR A 105 1.99 -10.00 -5.15
N ALA A 106 2.06 -10.61 -6.32
CA ALA A 106 0.95 -11.35 -6.92
C ALA A 106 0.86 -12.81 -6.47
N LEU A 107 1.85 -13.30 -5.70
CA LEU A 107 2.01 -14.74 -5.44
C LEU A 107 0.94 -15.30 -4.51
N SER A 108 0.62 -14.59 -3.45
CA SER A 108 -0.48 -14.94 -2.55
C SER A 108 -0.93 -13.72 -1.75
N TYR A 109 -2.18 -13.72 -1.29
CA TYR A 109 -2.67 -12.70 -0.36
C TYR A 109 -1.87 -12.72 0.96
N GLU A 110 -1.54 -13.90 1.48
CA GLU A 110 -0.80 -14.03 2.72
C GLU A 110 0.60 -13.40 2.63
N ASP A 111 1.22 -13.45 1.45
CA ASP A 111 2.49 -12.78 1.23
C ASP A 111 2.37 -11.25 1.20
N THR A 112 1.19 -10.66 1.04
CA THR A 112 1.05 -9.20 1.17
C THR A 112 1.11 -8.72 2.62
N ARG A 113 1.01 -9.63 3.59
CA ARG A 113 0.88 -9.32 5.02
C ARG A 113 2.24 -9.05 5.70
N CYS A 114 3.02 -8.18 5.08
CA CYS A 114 4.32 -7.70 5.57
C CYS A 114 4.59 -6.29 5.04
N ASN A 115 5.59 -5.60 5.60
CA ASN A 115 6.11 -4.32 5.09
C ASN A 115 5.02 -3.24 4.92
N TYR A 116 4.19 -3.03 5.95
CA TYR A 116 3.06 -2.10 5.94
C TYR A 116 3.47 -0.62 6.02
N GLY A 117 4.69 -0.31 6.43
CA GLY A 117 5.20 1.06 6.49
C GLY A 117 5.25 1.66 5.09
N ASN A 118 4.42 2.67 4.83
CA ASN A 118 4.38 3.32 3.52
C ASN A 118 5.66 4.13 3.26
N SER A 119 6.14 4.84 4.28
CA SER A 119 7.39 5.61 4.21
C SER A 119 8.45 5.11 5.19
N VAL A 120 8.04 4.58 6.34
CA VAL A 120 8.95 4.23 7.45
C VAL A 120 8.89 2.73 7.74
N ILE A 121 9.78 1.97 7.10
CA ILE A 121 9.89 0.51 7.29
C ILE A 121 10.34 0.11 8.71
N LEU A 122 10.87 1.06 9.48
CA LEU A 122 11.23 0.82 10.89
C LEU A 122 10.04 0.31 11.71
N TRP A 123 8.81 0.72 11.41
CA TRP A 123 7.63 0.22 12.11
C TRP A 123 7.46 -1.29 11.95
N ASP A 124 7.65 -1.81 10.73
CA ASP A 124 7.59 -3.24 10.48
C ASP A 124 8.66 -4.02 11.24
N ARG A 125 9.85 -3.42 11.41
CA ARG A 125 10.93 -4.02 12.21
C ARG A 125 10.56 -4.05 13.70
N LEU A 126 10.00 -2.96 14.22
CA LEU A 126 9.62 -2.84 15.64
C LEU A 126 8.44 -3.74 16.01
N PHE A 127 7.50 -3.96 15.09
CA PHE A 127 6.26 -4.70 15.35
C PHE A 127 6.23 -6.10 14.70
N GLY A 128 7.36 -6.57 14.18
CA GLY A 128 7.55 -7.95 13.73
C GLY A 128 6.85 -8.31 12.41
N THR A 129 6.65 -7.34 11.52
CA THR A 129 6.01 -7.52 10.20
C THR A 129 6.96 -7.25 9.03
N TYR A 130 8.25 -7.03 9.33
CA TYR A 130 9.28 -6.85 8.31
C TYR A 130 9.59 -8.17 7.61
N ARG A 131 9.65 -8.12 6.27
CA ARG A 131 10.15 -9.22 5.46
C ARG A 131 11.11 -8.71 4.39
N GLU A 132 12.30 -9.29 4.39
CA GLU A 132 13.31 -9.05 3.36
C GLU A 132 12.89 -9.72 2.05
N GLY A 133 13.07 -9.01 0.93
CA GLY A 133 12.76 -9.53 -0.39
C GLY A 133 12.28 -8.45 -1.34
N GLU A 134 11.93 -8.88 -2.53
CA GLU A 134 11.37 -8.07 -3.61
C GLU A 134 10.43 -8.99 -4.41
N SER A 135 9.34 -8.45 -4.95
CA SER A 135 8.52 -9.21 -5.89
C SER A 135 8.70 -8.68 -7.30
N ALA A 136 9.08 -9.57 -8.22
CA ALA A 136 9.12 -9.24 -9.65
C ALA A 136 7.72 -9.12 -10.27
N ILE A 137 6.71 -9.70 -9.60
CA ILE A 137 5.33 -9.77 -10.09
C ILE A 137 4.40 -9.16 -9.04
N VAL A 138 3.66 -8.14 -9.42
CA VAL A 138 2.69 -7.43 -8.57
C VAL A 138 1.29 -7.46 -9.18
N GLY A 139 0.29 -7.19 -8.34
CA GLY A 139 -1.13 -7.27 -8.69
C GLY A 139 -1.74 -8.58 -8.17
N GLN A 140 -2.66 -8.50 -7.20
CA GLN A 140 -3.37 -9.66 -6.67
C GLN A 140 -4.36 -10.25 -7.68
N ASP A 141 -4.89 -11.43 -7.34
CA ASP A 141 -5.87 -12.20 -8.11
C ASP A 141 -5.44 -12.52 -9.56
N ASP A 142 -6.29 -12.20 -10.54
CA ASP A 142 -6.10 -12.43 -11.97
C ASP A 142 -5.08 -11.49 -12.61
N ARG A 143 -4.41 -10.64 -11.81
CA ARG A 143 -3.52 -9.57 -12.29
C ARG A 143 -4.20 -8.70 -13.35
N ARG A 144 -5.50 -8.46 -13.19
CA ARG A 144 -6.26 -7.56 -14.04
C ARG A 144 -6.39 -6.20 -13.36
N ARG A 145 -6.17 -5.15 -14.14
CA ARG A 145 -6.45 -3.79 -13.70
C ARG A 145 -7.97 -3.59 -13.61
N LEU A 146 -8.43 -3.15 -12.44
CA LEU A 146 -9.82 -2.75 -12.24
C LEU A 146 -10.12 -1.40 -12.92
N SER A 147 -11.29 -1.31 -13.55
CA SER A 147 -11.88 -0.03 -13.98
C SER A 147 -12.22 0.85 -12.79
N ILE A 148 -12.38 2.16 -13.02
CA ILE A 148 -12.76 3.12 -11.95
C ILE A 148 -14.05 2.65 -11.25
N LYS A 149 -15.04 2.18 -12.02
CA LYS A 149 -16.31 1.68 -11.47
C LYS A 149 -16.10 0.46 -10.58
N GLU A 150 -15.27 -0.49 -10.98
CA GLU A 150 -14.94 -1.67 -10.18
C GLU A 150 -14.19 -1.28 -8.90
N GLN A 151 -13.21 -0.38 -8.97
CA GLN A 151 -12.49 0.10 -7.79
C GLN A 151 -13.43 0.74 -6.77
N PHE A 152 -14.36 1.59 -7.21
CA PHE A 152 -15.32 2.27 -6.34
C PHE A 152 -16.32 1.31 -5.69
N LEU A 153 -16.81 0.33 -6.45
CA LEU A 153 -17.83 -0.61 -5.99
C LEU A 153 -17.26 -1.84 -5.29
N PHE A 154 -15.95 -2.04 -5.30
CA PHE A 154 -15.30 -3.23 -4.74
C PHE A 154 -15.75 -3.58 -3.33
N PRO A 155 -15.91 -2.63 -2.37
CA PRO A 155 -16.36 -2.95 -1.03
C PRO A 155 -17.75 -3.56 -0.93
N PHE A 156 -18.59 -3.32 -1.95
CA PHE A 156 -19.97 -3.76 -2.00
C PHE A 156 -20.19 -4.92 -2.98
N ARG A 157 -19.33 -5.01 -4.00
CA ARG A 157 -19.42 -5.96 -5.12
C ARG A 157 -18.02 -6.33 -5.61
N PRO A 158 -17.24 -7.11 -4.86
CA PRO A 158 -15.94 -7.58 -5.31
C PRO A 158 -16.13 -8.46 -6.57
N PRO A 159 -15.23 -8.39 -7.56
CA PRO A 159 -15.26 -9.28 -8.72
C PRO A 159 -15.21 -10.74 -8.25
N ALA A 160 -15.99 -11.62 -8.89
CA ALA A 160 -15.93 -13.05 -8.58
C ALA A 160 -14.52 -13.57 -8.92
N ALA A 161 -13.87 -14.23 -7.96
CA ALA A 161 -12.61 -14.92 -8.20
C ALA A 161 -12.84 -16.01 -9.26
N GLY A 162 -12.23 -15.86 -10.45
CA GLY A 162 -12.13 -16.93 -11.44
C GLY A 162 -13.25 -17.08 -12.49
N GLN A 163 -13.91 -16.01 -12.93
CA GLN A 163 -14.76 -16.07 -14.14
C GLN A 163 -14.42 -15.00 -15.16
N THR A 164 -13.29 -15.18 -15.85
CA THR A 164 -13.07 -14.60 -17.18
C THR A 164 -12.42 -15.65 -18.06
N GLU A 165 -13.26 -16.49 -18.67
CA GLU A 165 -13.12 -17.04 -20.04
C GLU A 165 -14.17 -18.14 -20.27
N THR A 166 -15.39 -17.77 -20.68
CA THR A 166 -16.23 -18.54 -21.63
C THR A 166 -17.38 -17.65 -22.11
N SER A 167 -17.09 -16.64 -22.92
CA SER A 167 -18.10 -16.05 -23.82
C SER A 167 -17.40 -15.44 -25.02
N GLY A 168 -16.97 -16.31 -25.93
CA GLY A 168 -16.22 -15.90 -27.11
C GLY A 168 -15.86 -17.08 -28.00
N GLN A 169 -16.87 -17.86 -28.41
CA GLN A 169 -16.95 -18.57 -29.69
C GLN A 169 -18.34 -19.19 -29.84
#